data_AF-A0A095XRE6-F1
#
_entry.id   AF-A0A095XRE6-F1
#
_cell.length_a   1.000
_cell.length_b   1.000
_cell.length_c   1.000
_cell.angle_alpha   90.00
_cell.angle_beta   90.00
_cell.angle_gamma   90.00
#
_symmetry.space_group_name_H-M   'P 1'
#
loop_
_entity.id
_entity.type
_entity.pdbx_description
1 polymer ?
#
loop_
_entity_poly.entity_id
_entity_poly.type
_entity_poly.pdbx_seq_one_letter_code
_entity_poly.pdbx_strand_id
1 'polypeptide(L)'
;NYIENNKSKYSKREYSFGKSGLGTFQNVFLKAEDIGELQIKMAGELDNYIERLSTYLQSTGKIYKDHKATILSWFYKDQGSKKKTNIPTWEEYNKGVHL
;
A
#
# COMPACT_ATOMS: atom_id res chain seq x y z
N ASN A 1 -17.36 -26.62 -14.80
CA ASN A 1 -16.85 -25.90 -15.98
C ASN A 1 -17.45 -24.51 -16.02
N TYR A 2 -16.75 -23.51 -15.50
CA TYR A 2 -17.13 -22.11 -15.67
C TYR A 2 -15.90 -21.25 -15.99
N ILE A 3 -15.97 -20.70 -17.20
CA ILE A 3 -15.58 -19.36 -17.63
C ILE A 3 -14.08 -19.13 -17.89
N GLU A 4 -13.76 -19.19 -19.19
CA GLU A 4 -12.65 -18.49 -19.83
C GLU A 4 -12.69 -17.00 -19.48
N ASN A 5 -11.61 -16.48 -18.90
CA ASN A 5 -11.38 -15.04 -18.84
C ASN A 5 -10.13 -14.69 -19.66
N ASN A 6 -10.41 -14.51 -20.94
CA ASN A 6 -10.02 -13.35 -21.74
C ASN A 6 -8.53 -12.95 -21.70
N LYS A 7 -7.82 -13.43 -22.73
CA LYS A 7 -6.57 -12.89 -23.25
C LYS A 7 -6.70 -11.38 -23.52
N SER A 8 -6.48 -10.58 -22.49
CA SER A 8 -6.17 -9.17 -22.67
C SER A 8 -4.71 -9.05 -23.11
N LYS A 9 -4.54 -8.33 -24.21
CA LYS A 9 -3.32 -8.01 -24.93
C LYS A 9 -2.29 -7.32 -24.03
N TYR A 10 -1.59 -8.06 -23.18
CA TYR A 10 -0.39 -7.55 -22.54
C TYR A 10 0.71 -7.55 -23.58
N SER A 11 0.79 -6.41 -24.27
CA SER A 11 1.97 -5.96 -24.97
C SER A 11 3.20 -6.40 -24.18
N LYS A 12 3.98 -7.26 -24.84
CA LYS A 12 5.31 -7.71 -24.45
C LYS A 12 6.16 -6.47 -24.22
N ARG A 13 6.06 -5.86 -23.04
CA ARG A 13 7.09 -4.93 -22.55
C ARG A 13 8.24 -5.82 -22.18
N GLU A 14 9.22 -5.86 -23.08
CA GLU A 14 10.52 -6.47 -22.87
C GLU A 14 11.17 -5.76 -21.68
N TYR A 15 10.81 -6.23 -20.48
CA TYR A 15 11.45 -5.89 -19.21
C TYR A 15 12.68 -6.78 -19.08
N SER A 16 13.72 -6.36 -19.78
CA SER A 16 15.09 -6.82 -19.54
C SER A 16 15.91 -5.52 -19.51
N PHE A 17 16.46 -5.07 -18.39
CA PHE A 17 17.50 -5.76 -17.65
C PHE A 17 17.72 -5.05 -16.29
N GLY A 18 17.81 -5.79 -15.18
CA GLY A 18 18.63 -5.39 -14.02
C GLY A 18 17.98 -4.68 -12.82
N LYS A 19 16.68 -4.33 -12.83
CA LYS A 19 16.02 -3.77 -11.65
C LYS A 19 14.94 -4.72 -11.13
N SER A 20 15.33 -5.59 -10.20
CA SER A 20 14.37 -6.27 -9.33
C SER A 20 13.39 -5.23 -8.78
N GLY A 21 12.09 -5.46 -8.96
CA GLY A 21 11.10 -4.64 -8.29
C GLY A 21 11.31 -4.71 -6.78
N LEU A 22 10.80 -3.72 -6.07
CA LEU A 22 10.84 -3.68 -4.62
C LEU A 22 9.77 -4.63 -4.05
N GLY A 23 9.93 -4.98 -2.78
CA GLY A 23 9.02 -5.86 -2.06
C GLY A 23 9.36 -7.34 -2.20
N THR A 24 8.80 -8.17 -1.31
CA THR A 24 8.97 -9.64 -1.31
C THR A 24 8.75 -10.28 -2.68
N PHE A 25 7.75 -9.82 -3.44
CA PHE A 25 7.40 -10.39 -4.74
C PHE A 25 8.02 -9.65 -5.93
N GLN A 26 8.92 -8.68 -5.66
CA GLN A 26 9.61 -7.89 -6.68
C GLN A 26 8.68 -7.25 -7.72
N ASN A 27 7.49 -6.83 -7.28
CA ASN A 27 6.41 -6.35 -8.13
C ASN A 27 6.04 -4.88 -7.86
N VAL A 28 6.83 -4.17 -7.05
CA VAL A 28 6.66 -2.73 -6.79
C VAL A 28 7.75 -1.92 -7.50
N PHE A 29 7.37 -1.15 -8.50
CA PHE A 29 8.28 -0.26 -9.24
C PHE A 29 8.13 1.20 -8.80
N LEU A 30 9.22 1.78 -8.30
CA LEU A 30 9.35 3.21 -7.96
C LEU A 30 10.59 3.78 -8.65
N LYS A 31 10.60 5.07 -8.96
CA LYS A 31 11.81 5.75 -9.45
C LYS A 31 12.74 6.02 -8.27
N ALA A 32 14.04 6.11 -8.53
CA ALA A 32 15.03 6.39 -7.47
C ALA A 32 14.74 7.72 -6.75
N GLU A 33 14.34 8.75 -7.50
CA GLU A 33 13.90 10.06 -6.97
C GLU A 33 12.69 9.90 -6.03
N ASP A 34 11.69 9.11 -6.44
CA ASP A 34 10.48 8.85 -5.65
C ASP A 34 10.77 8.13 -4.34
N ILE A 35 11.73 7.19 -4.33
CA ILE A 35 12.14 6.46 -3.12
C ILE A 35 12.68 7.43 -2.08
N GLY A 36 13.58 8.35 -2.48
CA GLY A 36 14.15 9.35 -1.57
C GLY A 36 13.09 10.28 -0.98
N GLU A 37 12.18 10.79 -1.83
CA GLU A 37 11.07 11.64 -1.38
C GLU A 37 10.15 10.92 -0.41
N LEU A 38 9.78 9.67 -0.72
CA LEU A 38 8.91 8.86 0.12
C LEU A 38 9.59 8.50 1.45
N GLN A 39 10.87 8.16 1.45
CA GLN A 39 11.62 7.82 2.66
C GLN A 39 11.62 9.00 3.66
N ILE A 40 11.86 10.22 3.16
CA ILE A 40 11.83 11.45 3.96
C ILE A 40 10.40 11.71 4.47
N LYS A 41 9.40 11.61 3.59
CA LYS A 41 8.00 11.92 3.93
C LYS A 41 7.39 10.95 4.94
N MET A 42 7.78 9.69 4.88
CA MET A 42 7.22 8.62 5.71
C MET A 42 8.06 8.34 6.95
N ALA A 43 9.08 9.16 7.23
CA ALA A 43 9.94 9.07 8.41
C ALA A 43 10.51 7.66 8.66
N GLY A 44 10.87 6.94 7.58
CA GLY A 44 11.42 5.59 7.67
C GLY A 44 10.44 4.45 7.38
N GLU A 45 9.13 4.71 7.32
CA GLU A 45 8.11 3.66 7.19
C GLU A 45 7.86 3.19 5.75
N LEU A 46 8.61 3.68 4.76
CA LEU A 46 8.38 3.37 3.35
C LEU A 46 8.40 1.86 3.06
N ASP A 47 9.33 1.11 3.66
CA ASP A 47 9.46 -0.33 3.46
C ASP A 47 8.17 -1.08 3.84
N ASN A 48 7.45 -0.64 4.88
CA ASN A 48 6.16 -1.20 5.26
C ASN A 48 5.12 -1.07 4.14
N TYR A 49 5.04 0.11 3.52
CA TYR A 49 4.09 0.35 2.44
C TYR A 49 4.47 -0.36 1.14
N ILE A 50 5.78 -0.52 0.88
CA ILE A 50 6.27 -1.34 -0.23
C ILE A 50 5.82 -2.78 -0.06
N GLU A 51 6.01 -3.39 1.11
CA GLU A 51 5.60 -4.79 1.35
C GLU A 51 4.09 -4.98 1.30
N ARG A 52 3.32 -4.02 1.84
CA ARG A 52 1.85 -4.02 1.73
C ARG A 52 1.40 -3.98 0.27
N LEU A 53 2.02 -3.13 -0.55
CA LEU A 53 1.68 -3.03 -1.96
C LEU A 53 2.09 -4.30 -2.70
N SER A 54 3.27 -4.82 -2.40
CA SER A 54 3.79 -6.05 -3.00
C SER A 54 2.86 -7.23 -2.79
N THR A 55 2.44 -7.46 -1.54
CA THR A 55 1.50 -8.52 -1.16
C THR A 55 0.11 -8.28 -1.76
N TYR A 56 -0.35 -7.04 -1.81
CA TYR A 56 -1.67 -6.69 -2.36
C TYR A 56 -1.74 -6.95 -3.88
N LEU A 57 -0.73 -6.55 -4.63
CA LEU A 57 -0.63 -6.83 -6.07
C LEU A 57 -0.63 -8.35 -6.31
N GLN A 58 0.15 -9.09 -5.52
CA GLN A 58 0.28 -10.54 -5.67
C GLN A 58 -1.03 -11.28 -5.34
N SER A 59 -1.72 -10.88 -4.27
CA SER A 59 -2.93 -11.56 -3.80
C SER A 59 -4.19 -11.21 -4.61
N THR A 60 -4.27 -9.99 -5.15
CA THR A 60 -5.48 -9.50 -5.84
C THR A 60 -5.37 -9.51 -7.36
N GLY A 61 -4.16 -9.63 -7.91
CA GLY A 61 -3.91 -9.47 -9.34
C GLY A 61 -4.18 -8.05 -9.87
N LYS A 62 -4.42 -7.08 -8.97
CA LYS A 62 -4.58 -5.68 -9.37
C LYS A 62 -3.26 -5.13 -9.86
N ILE A 63 -3.35 -4.17 -10.78
CA ILE A 63 -2.21 -3.43 -11.31
C ILE A 63 -2.53 -1.94 -11.14
N TYR A 64 -1.63 -1.21 -10.49
CA TYR A 64 -1.74 0.23 -10.36
C TYR A 64 -0.84 0.92 -11.38
N LYS A 65 -1.34 1.99 -12.00
CA LYS A 65 -0.57 2.75 -13.00
C LYS A 65 0.62 3.50 -12.38
N ASP A 66 0.46 3.94 -11.13
CA ASP A 66 1.45 4.69 -10.38
C ASP A 66 1.51 4.16 -8.94
N HIS A 67 2.62 3.51 -8.60
CA HIS A 67 2.81 2.92 -7.28
C HIS A 67 3.11 3.98 -6.20
N LYS A 68 3.75 5.10 -6.55
CA LYS A 68 3.98 6.22 -5.63
C LYS A 68 2.64 6.80 -5.17
N ALA A 69 1.73 7.04 -6.11
CA ALA A 69 0.41 7.55 -5.81
C ALA A 69 -0.39 6.62 -4.88
N THR A 70 -0.32 5.30 -5.11
CA THR A 70 -0.96 4.29 -4.25
C THR A 70 -0.40 4.30 -2.84
N ILE A 71 0.93 4.30 -2.69
CA ILE A 71 1.62 4.35 -1.39
C ILE A 71 1.24 5.64 -0.64
N LEU A 72 1.25 6.80 -1.30
CA LEU A 72 0.83 8.07 -0.70
C LEU A 72 -0.63 8.07 -0.26
N SER A 73 -1.53 7.51 -1.07
CA SER A 73 -2.95 7.40 -0.73
C SER A 73 -3.15 6.60 0.56
N TRP A 74 -2.48 5.46 0.70
CA TRP A 74 -2.52 4.66 1.92
C TRP A 74 -1.89 5.40 3.11
N PHE A 75 -0.76 6.06 2.92
CA PHE A 75 -0.13 6.85 3.96
C PHE A 75 -1.05 7.92 4.52
N TYR A 76 -1.67 8.76 3.67
CA TYR A 76 -2.56 9.81 4.16
C TYR A 76 -3.81 9.24 4.83
N LYS A 77 -4.34 8.11 4.34
CA LYS A 77 -5.44 7.40 4.98
C LYS A 77 -5.06 6.89 6.37
N ASP A 78 -3.86 6.32 6.51
CA ASP A 78 -3.35 5.76 7.76
C ASP A 78 -2.94 6.85 8.77
N GLN A 79 -2.55 8.04 8.31
CA GLN A 79 -2.36 9.22 9.18
C GLN A 79 -3.70 9.81 9.65
N GLY A 80 -4.73 9.78 8.80
CA GLY A 80 -6.07 10.26 9.14
C GLY A 80 -6.82 9.35 10.11
N SER A 81 -6.67 8.02 9.96
CA SER A 81 -7.33 7.02 10.82
C SER A 81 -6.78 6.98 12.25
N LYS A 82 -5.59 7.55 12.50
CA LYS A 82 -5.05 7.74 13.86
C LYS A 82 -5.81 8.79 14.69
N LYS A 83 -6.74 9.56 14.09
CA LYS A 83 -7.54 10.53 14.83
C LYS A 83 -8.77 9.86 15.49
N LYS A 84 -8.61 9.64 16.80
CA LYS A 84 -9.63 9.48 17.86
C LYS A 84 -10.70 8.43 17.61
N THR A 85 -10.43 7.20 18.06
CA THR A 85 -11.51 6.36 18.58
C THR A 85 -12.14 7.07 19.77
N ASN A 86 -13.39 7.54 19.66
CA ASN A 86 -14.26 7.91 20.79
C ASN A 86 -14.67 6.65 21.59
N ILE A 87 -13.76 5.69 21.76
CA ILE A 87 -14.00 4.51 22.57
C ILE A 87 -13.62 4.92 23.99
N PRO A 88 -14.60 5.05 24.91
CA PRO A 88 -14.29 5.36 26.29
C PRO A 88 -13.36 4.31 26.85
N THR A 89 -12.36 4.75 27.60
CA THR A 89 -11.49 3.83 28.32
C THR A 89 -12.31 3.04 29.35
N TRP A 90 -11.83 1.85 29.76
CA TRP A 90 -12.49 1.05 30.81
C TRP A 90 -12.73 1.86 32.10
N GLU A 91 -11.85 2.83 32.40
CA GLU A 91 -11.97 3.74 33.54
C GLU A 91 -13.11 4.76 33.39
N GLU A 92 -13.43 5.21 32.17
CA GLU A 92 -14.54 6.14 31.91
C GLU A 92 -15.91 5.42 31.97
N TYR A 93 -15.97 4.15 31.57
CA TYR A 93 -17.18 3.33 31.69
C TYR A 93 -17.57 3.08 33.15
N ASN A 94 -16.59 2.84 34.02
CA ASN A 94 -16.81 2.61 35.44
C ASN A 94 -17.14 3.88 36.25
N LYS A 95 -17.03 5.08 35.64
CA LYS A 95 -17.38 6.37 36.27
C LYS A 95 -18.85 6.77 36.10
N GLY A 96 -19.68 5.96 35.45
CA GLY A 96 -21.14 5.99 35.61
C GLY A 96 -21.81 7.35 35.39
N VAL A 97 -21.45 8.09 34.34
CA VAL A 97 -22.24 9.25 33.89
C VAL A 97 -23.03 8.84 32.66
N HIS A 98 -24.13 8.12 32.89
CA HIS A 98 -25.20 8.00 31.89
C HIS A 98 -26.14 9.19 32.12
N LEU A 99 -26.10 10.18 31.22
CA LEU A 99 -27.13 11.20 31.10
C LEU A 99 -28.41 10.59 30.53
#